data_AF-A0A5A8DGF2-F1
#
_entry.id   AF-A0A5A8DGF2-F1
#
_cell.length_a   1.000
_cell.length_b   1.000
_cell.length_c   1.000
_cell.angle_alpha   90.00
_cell.angle_beta   90.00
_cell.angle_gamma   90.00
#
_symmetry.space_group_name_H-M   'P 1'
#
loop_
_entity.id
_entity.type
_entity.pdbx_description
1 polymer ?
#
loop_
_entity_poly.entity_id
_entity_poly.type
_entity_poly.pdbx_seq_one_letter_code
_entity_poly.pdbx_strand_id
1 'polypeptide(L)'
;MRTIAALVVLAASAMASCPNLCSGNGRCGADDKCTCYRGYTGTDCSGRKCPYGKAWVEGSADDPHSFAECSNKGVCERASGMCSCYEGYEGTACHRSTCPGACSGHGVCRYIEELSTNYAEFNWDTTKIQGCDCDAGFTGLDCASRLCPIGDDPMTVAPSLNGQRWTVSVDFHAGFPTTAEIHLDIGNLEDGSTVSTRPINILANSTAPFEQTLLDTGVIKSIASSTVDYSESGVVYTFTLQDPLRLSFVRNRWESDCTVAGCQPRKLAPVPKDALEAGAAFVSEEPHVKAESARCSNRGTCDPASGTCGCYEGFYGRACQYQTVLI
;
A
#
# COMPACT_ATOMS: atom_id res chain seq x y z
N MET A 1 -88.22 -24.88 58.96
CA MET A 1 -88.01 -25.20 57.53
C MET A 1 -86.65 -24.65 57.13
N ARG A 2 -85.74 -25.51 56.67
CA ARG A 2 -84.34 -25.18 56.36
C ARG A 2 -84.27 -24.52 54.98
N THR A 3 -83.90 -23.24 54.93
CA THR A 3 -83.59 -22.52 53.68
C THR A 3 -82.20 -22.92 53.21
N ILE A 4 -82.13 -23.60 52.06
CA ILE A 4 -80.88 -23.97 51.38
C ILE A 4 -80.42 -22.73 50.61
N ALA A 5 -79.28 -22.15 51.02
CA ALA A 5 -78.61 -21.12 50.24
C ALA A 5 -77.80 -21.80 49.11
N ALA A 6 -78.18 -21.56 47.86
CA ALA A 6 -77.43 -22.02 46.70
C ALA A 6 -76.21 -21.13 46.49
N LEU A 7 -75.02 -21.69 46.69
CA LEU A 7 -73.74 -21.01 46.49
C LEU A 7 -73.37 -21.12 45.01
N VAL A 8 -73.56 -20.04 44.25
CA VAL A 8 -73.15 -19.95 42.84
C VAL A 8 -71.64 -19.72 42.79
N VAL A 9 -70.88 -20.77 42.48
CA VAL A 9 -69.44 -20.68 42.22
C VAL A 9 -69.25 -20.18 40.79
N LEU A 10 -68.91 -18.90 40.63
CA LEU A 10 -68.39 -18.36 39.38
C LEU A 10 -66.98 -18.94 39.17
N ALA A 11 -66.86 -19.95 38.31
CA ALA A 11 -65.57 -20.43 37.85
C ALA A 11 -64.94 -19.33 36.99
N ALA A 12 -64.01 -18.56 37.56
CA ALA A 12 -63.16 -17.65 36.81
C ALA A 12 -62.21 -18.50 35.95
N SER A 13 -62.51 -18.64 34.67
CA SER A 13 -61.54 -19.13 33.70
C SER A 13 -60.43 -18.09 33.57
N ALA A 14 -59.27 -18.36 34.18
CA ALA A 14 -58.06 -17.62 33.88
C ALA A 14 -57.74 -17.89 32.40
N MET A 15 -57.97 -16.90 31.53
CA MET A 15 -57.46 -16.98 30.17
C MET A 15 -55.94 -16.90 30.24
N ALA A 16 -55.31 -18.07 30.11
CA ALA A 16 -53.91 -18.21 29.76
C ALA A 16 -53.66 -17.31 28.55
N SER A 17 -53.01 -16.17 28.79
CA SER A 17 -52.77 -15.14 27.81
C SER A 17 -51.28 -14.90 27.79
N CYS A 18 -50.71 -14.97 26.59
CA CYS A 18 -49.29 -14.73 26.43
C CYS A 18 -48.86 -13.39 27.04
N PRO A 19 -47.65 -13.30 27.61
CA PRO A 19 -47.09 -12.07 28.15
C PRO A 19 -47.27 -10.90 27.18
N ASN A 20 -47.93 -9.83 27.63
CA ASN A 20 -48.28 -8.64 26.85
C ASN A 20 -48.90 -8.91 25.46
N LEU A 21 -49.61 -10.03 25.28
CA LEU A 21 -50.12 -10.48 23.98
C LEU A 21 -49.02 -10.52 22.90
N CYS A 22 -47.83 -10.97 23.29
CA CYS A 22 -46.62 -10.95 22.46
C CYS A 22 -46.29 -9.57 21.88
N SER A 23 -46.70 -8.51 22.57
CA SER A 23 -46.50 -7.10 22.22
C SER A 23 -46.92 -6.75 20.79
N GLY A 24 -47.84 -7.53 20.19
CA GLY A 24 -48.19 -7.42 18.77
C GLY A 24 -47.09 -7.85 17.78
N ASN A 25 -45.95 -8.32 18.28
CA ASN A 25 -44.75 -8.70 17.52
C ASN A 25 -44.51 -10.22 17.50
N GLY A 26 -45.53 -11.01 17.76
CA GLY A 26 -45.45 -12.46 17.74
C GLY A 26 -46.80 -13.15 17.71
N ARG A 27 -46.77 -14.47 17.58
CA ARG A 27 -47.95 -15.33 17.71
C ARG A 27 -47.90 -16.02 19.07
N CYS A 28 -49.02 -15.98 19.79
CA CYS A 28 -49.20 -16.72 21.03
C CYS A 28 -49.42 -18.21 20.70
N GLY A 29 -48.56 -19.09 21.21
CA GLY A 29 -48.62 -20.54 21.01
C GLY A 29 -49.20 -21.29 22.21
N ALA A 30 -49.01 -22.62 22.21
CA ALA A 30 -49.26 -23.44 23.40
C ALA A 30 -48.34 -23.01 24.56
N ASP A 31 -48.77 -23.28 25.79
CA ASP A 31 -48.03 -22.99 27.02
C ASP A 31 -47.69 -21.50 27.24
N ASP A 32 -48.56 -20.59 26.78
CA ASP A 32 -48.39 -19.13 26.89
C ASP A 32 -47.06 -18.60 26.33
N LYS A 33 -46.49 -19.34 25.38
CA LYS A 33 -45.20 -19.02 24.79
C LYS A 33 -45.37 -18.20 23.51
N CYS A 34 -44.77 -17.02 23.50
CA CYS A 34 -44.69 -16.19 22.31
C CYS A 34 -43.68 -16.75 21.30
N THR A 35 -44.10 -16.85 20.04
CA THR A 35 -43.21 -17.06 18.89
C THR A 35 -43.08 -15.73 18.14
N CYS A 36 -41.94 -15.07 18.31
CA CYS A 36 -41.73 -13.72 17.78
C CYS A 36 -41.60 -13.68 16.25
N TYR A 37 -42.09 -12.60 15.65
CA TYR A 37 -41.86 -12.29 14.25
C TYR A 37 -40.37 -11.98 14.00
N ARG A 38 -39.98 -12.02 12.71
CA ARG A 38 -38.61 -11.73 12.29
C ARG A 38 -38.18 -10.35 12.81
N GLY A 39 -37.00 -10.29 13.44
CA GLY A 39 -36.46 -9.06 14.02
C GLY A 39 -36.86 -8.81 15.48
N TYR A 40 -37.73 -9.63 16.08
CA TYR A 40 -38.13 -9.52 17.48
C TYR A 40 -37.68 -10.74 18.31
N THR A 41 -37.53 -10.53 19.61
CA THR A 41 -37.05 -11.50 20.60
C THR A 41 -37.55 -11.14 22.00
N GLY A 42 -37.19 -11.95 22.99
CA GLY A 42 -37.69 -11.85 24.36
C GLY A 42 -38.95 -12.68 24.58
N THR A 43 -39.40 -12.71 25.82
CA THR A 43 -40.52 -13.55 26.28
C THR A 43 -41.88 -13.06 25.79
N ASP A 44 -42.01 -11.75 25.53
CA ASP A 44 -43.21 -11.08 25.06
C ASP A 44 -43.01 -10.41 23.69
N CYS A 45 -41.90 -10.70 23.00
CA CYS A 45 -41.52 -10.12 21.71
C CYS A 45 -41.42 -8.59 21.67
N SER A 46 -41.29 -7.92 22.82
CA SER A 46 -41.07 -6.47 22.88
C SER A 46 -39.66 -6.06 22.43
N GLY A 47 -38.67 -6.94 22.61
CA GLY A 47 -37.28 -6.66 22.28
C GLY A 47 -36.98 -6.87 20.81
N ARG A 48 -36.25 -5.94 20.19
CA ARG A 48 -35.68 -6.12 18.86
C ARG A 48 -34.40 -6.93 18.91
N LYS A 49 -34.16 -7.72 17.86
CA LYS A 49 -32.89 -8.39 17.60
C LYS A 49 -31.90 -7.36 17.06
N CYS A 50 -30.70 -7.34 17.62
CA CYS A 50 -29.63 -6.52 17.07
C CYS A 50 -28.87 -7.24 15.95
N PRO A 51 -28.09 -6.50 15.14
CA PRO A 51 -27.19 -7.10 14.17
C PRO A 51 -26.19 -8.05 14.81
N TYR A 52 -25.89 -9.12 14.07
CA TYR A 52 -24.84 -10.07 14.41
C TYR A 52 -23.67 -9.82 13.49
N GLY A 53 -22.48 -9.88 14.04
CA GLY A 53 -21.23 -9.85 13.29
C GLY A 53 -20.32 -10.93 13.82
N LYS A 54 -19.26 -11.22 13.07
CA LYS A 54 -18.21 -12.11 13.53
C LYS A 54 -17.70 -11.61 14.89
N ALA A 55 -17.55 -12.46 15.90
CA ALA A 55 -17.17 -12.04 17.26
C ALA A 55 -15.70 -11.65 17.34
N TRP A 56 -15.37 -10.69 18.21
CA TRP A 56 -13.98 -10.37 18.55
C TRP A 56 -13.38 -11.39 19.50
N VAL A 57 -14.20 -11.89 20.43
CA VAL A 57 -13.85 -12.90 21.44
C VAL A 57 -15.11 -13.75 21.69
N GLU A 58 -15.29 -14.85 20.95
CA GLU A 58 -16.28 -15.91 21.21
C GLU A 58 -16.21 -16.98 20.13
N GLY A 59 -16.27 -18.25 20.53
CA GLY A 59 -16.21 -19.36 19.60
C GLY A 59 -15.82 -20.69 20.25
N SER A 60 -15.77 -21.74 19.44
CA SER A 60 -15.16 -23.02 19.82
C SER A 60 -13.66 -23.01 19.51
N ALA A 61 -12.93 -24.06 19.86
CA ALA A 61 -11.54 -24.22 19.41
C ALA A 61 -11.43 -24.26 17.87
N ASP A 62 -12.46 -24.79 17.20
CA ASP A 62 -12.49 -24.95 15.73
C ASP A 62 -13.01 -23.70 15.00
N ASP A 63 -13.83 -22.87 15.66
CA ASP A 63 -14.28 -21.56 15.15
C ASP A 63 -14.24 -20.54 16.30
N PRO A 64 -13.06 -19.95 16.60
CA PRO A 64 -12.87 -19.04 17.73
C PRO A 64 -13.50 -17.65 17.51
N HIS A 65 -14.15 -17.43 16.36
CA HIS A 65 -14.78 -16.17 15.98
C HIS A 65 -16.15 -16.41 15.35
N SER A 66 -17.04 -17.07 16.09
CA SER A 66 -18.41 -17.32 15.67
C SER A 66 -19.21 -16.01 15.56
N PHE A 67 -20.41 -16.05 14.97
CA PHE A 67 -21.27 -14.87 14.89
C PHE A 67 -21.93 -14.58 16.24
N ALA A 68 -21.83 -13.33 16.71
CA ALA A 68 -22.37 -12.88 17.99
C ALA A 68 -23.15 -11.56 17.85
N GLU A 69 -24.12 -11.35 18.74
CA GLU A 69 -24.89 -10.12 18.80
C GLU A 69 -23.96 -8.96 19.14
N CYS A 70 -23.94 -7.91 18.31
CA CYS A 70 -23.00 -6.80 18.43
C CYS A 70 -21.53 -7.24 18.52
N SER A 71 -21.16 -8.37 17.89
CA SER A 71 -19.80 -8.92 17.82
C SER A 71 -19.09 -9.06 19.20
N ASN A 72 -19.85 -9.08 20.30
CA ASN A 72 -19.37 -8.98 21.68
C ASN A 72 -18.54 -7.74 21.99
N LYS A 73 -18.72 -6.68 21.20
CA LYS A 73 -18.10 -5.37 21.40
C LYS A 73 -19.11 -4.24 21.43
N GLY A 74 -20.32 -4.55 21.88
CA GLY A 74 -21.34 -3.57 22.16
C GLY A 74 -22.50 -4.14 22.95
N VAL A 75 -23.38 -3.24 23.39
CA VAL A 75 -24.62 -3.57 24.08
C VAL A 75 -25.78 -3.42 23.09
N CYS A 76 -26.62 -4.44 22.98
CA CYS A 76 -27.82 -4.39 22.15
C CYS A 76 -28.93 -3.55 22.80
N GLU A 77 -29.30 -2.44 22.17
CA GLU A 77 -30.45 -1.64 22.57
C GLU A 77 -31.74 -2.25 22.04
N ARG A 78 -32.43 -3.01 22.90
CA ARG A 78 -33.64 -3.78 22.51
C ARG A 78 -34.79 -2.93 21.96
N ALA A 79 -34.89 -1.66 22.34
CA ALA A 79 -35.96 -0.80 21.84
C ALA A 79 -35.75 -0.40 20.36
N SER A 80 -34.50 -0.12 19.97
CA SER A 80 -34.13 0.33 18.61
C SER A 80 -33.74 -0.85 17.72
N GLY A 81 -33.14 -1.89 18.30
CA GLY A 81 -32.47 -2.98 17.58
C GLY A 81 -31.08 -2.58 17.09
N MET A 82 -30.48 -1.54 17.67
CA MET A 82 -29.15 -1.04 17.31
C MET A 82 -28.11 -1.44 18.36
N CYS A 83 -26.87 -1.64 17.92
CA CYS A 83 -25.75 -1.92 18.81
C CYS A 83 -25.11 -0.61 19.27
N SER A 84 -24.97 -0.43 20.58
CA SER A 84 -24.16 0.61 21.20
C SER A 84 -22.74 0.07 21.40
N CYS A 85 -21.83 0.44 20.49
CA CYS A 85 -20.48 -0.11 20.46
C CYS A 85 -19.58 0.42 21.57
N TYR A 86 -18.67 -0.42 22.05
CA TYR A 86 -17.62 -0.01 22.99
C TYR A 86 -16.56 0.82 22.28
N GLU A 87 -15.79 1.58 23.06
CA GLU A 87 -14.70 2.41 22.55
C GLU A 87 -13.73 1.59 21.69
N GLY A 88 -13.34 2.14 20.54
CA GLY A 88 -12.47 1.47 19.58
C GLY A 88 -13.19 0.55 18.58
N TYR A 89 -14.52 0.41 18.67
CA TYR A 89 -15.31 -0.46 17.80
C TYR A 89 -16.47 0.28 17.14
N GLU A 90 -16.75 -0.07 15.89
CA GLU A 90 -17.81 0.56 15.10
C GLU A 90 -18.44 -0.39 14.08
N GLY A 91 -19.32 0.17 13.25
CA GLY A 91 -20.17 -0.56 12.34
C GLY A 91 -21.48 -1.02 13.01
N THR A 92 -22.42 -1.49 12.19
CA THR A 92 -23.79 -1.83 12.63
C THR A 92 -23.85 -2.94 13.69
N ALA A 93 -22.82 -3.77 13.76
CA ALA A 93 -22.67 -4.85 14.72
C ALA A 93 -21.39 -4.72 15.57
N CYS A 94 -20.74 -3.55 15.61
CA CYS A 94 -19.46 -3.37 16.33
C CYS A 94 -18.37 -4.34 15.86
N HIS A 95 -18.40 -4.72 14.58
CA HIS A 95 -17.60 -5.82 14.02
C HIS A 95 -16.23 -5.37 13.53
N ARG A 96 -15.98 -4.06 13.40
CA ARG A 96 -14.71 -3.50 12.95
C ARG A 96 -14.15 -2.48 13.93
N SER A 97 -12.84 -2.31 13.95
CA SER A 97 -12.17 -1.34 14.82
C SER A 97 -12.25 0.06 14.22
N THR A 98 -12.40 1.09 15.05
CA THR A 98 -12.29 2.48 14.59
C THR A 98 -10.87 2.77 14.09
N CYS A 99 -10.72 3.62 13.07
CA CYS A 99 -9.40 4.08 12.65
C CYS A 99 -8.76 5.03 13.69
N PRO A 100 -7.44 4.90 13.97
CA PRO A 100 -6.71 5.79 14.88
C PRO A 100 -6.78 7.25 14.42
N GLY A 101 -7.23 8.14 15.32
CA GLY A 101 -7.47 9.56 15.00
C GLY A 101 -8.41 9.79 13.81
N ALA A 102 -9.09 8.73 13.34
CA ALA A 102 -9.72 8.56 12.03
C ALA A 102 -8.91 9.18 10.86
N CYS A 103 -7.60 8.97 10.89
CA CYS A 103 -6.63 9.41 9.89
C CYS A 103 -6.40 10.93 9.81
N SER A 104 -6.76 11.67 10.87
CA SER A 104 -6.46 13.11 11.06
C SER A 104 -6.87 14.03 9.91
N GLY A 105 -7.80 13.59 9.05
CA GLY A 105 -8.18 14.31 7.83
C GLY A 105 -7.13 14.29 6.71
N HIS A 106 -6.11 13.44 6.83
CA HIS A 106 -4.99 13.28 5.89
C HIS A 106 -4.79 11.82 5.47
N GLY A 107 -5.89 11.08 5.37
CA GLY A 107 -5.88 9.70 4.91
C GLY A 107 -7.27 9.08 4.85
N VAL A 108 -7.32 7.87 4.29
CA VAL A 108 -8.53 7.08 4.14
C VAL A 108 -8.48 5.89 5.08
N CYS A 109 -9.56 5.67 5.84
CA CYS A 109 -9.70 4.51 6.69
C CYS A 109 -9.98 3.25 5.85
N ARG A 110 -9.10 2.26 5.96
CA ARG A 110 -9.10 1.03 5.15
C ARG A 110 -8.98 -0.20 6.03
N TYR A 111 -9.49 -1.33 5.57
CA TYR A 111 -9.26 -2.61 6.24
C TYR A 111 -7.81 -3.06 6.05
N ILE A 112 -7.31 -3.89 6.97
CA ILE A 112 -5.93 -4.38 6.91
C ILE A 112 -5.63 -5.17 5.63
N GLU A 113 -6.64 -5.84 5.07
CA GLU A 113 -6.54 -6.53 3.77
C GLU A 113 -6.29 -5.58 2.60
N GLU A 114 -6.78 -4.34 2.68
CA GLU A 114 -6.57 -3.32 1.65
C GLU A 114 -5.22 -2.63 1.81
N LEU A 115 -4.66 -2.63 3.02
CA LEU A 115 -3.38 -1.98 3.36
C LEU A 115 -2.17 -2.91 3.18
N SER A 116 -2.37 -4.23 3.17
CA SER A 116 -1.29 -5.21 3.12
C SER A 116 -1.48 -6.21 1.98
N THR A 117 -0.51 -6.24 1.06
CA THR A 117 -0.46 -7.22 -0.03
C THR A 117 -0.10 -8.64 0.43
N ASN A 118 0.34 -8.80 1.68
CA ASN A 118 0.84 -10.06 2.24
C ASN A 118 0.02 -10.57 3.44
N TYR A 119 -1.07 -9.90 3.80
CA TYR A 119 -1.95 -10.39 4.86
C TYR A 119 -2.91 -11.42 4.26
N ALA A 120 -2.88 -12.65 4.79
CA ALA A 120 -3.65 -13.75 4.22
C ALA A 120 -5.16 -13.45 4.30
N GLU A 121 -5.84 -13.51 3.16
CA GLU A 121 -7.28 -13.24 2.99
C GLU A 121 -8.17 -14.10 3.93
N PHE A 122 -7.66 -15.25 4.38
CA PHE A 122 -8.37 -16.17 5.26
C PHE A 122 -8.26 -15.85 6.75
N ASN A 123 -7.48 -14.85 7.16
CA ASN A 123 -7.42 -14.45 8.55
C ASN A 123 -8.75 -13.83 8.99
N TRP A 124 -9.18 -14.14 10.21
CA TRP A 124 -10.54 -13.80 10.66
C TRP A 124 -10.78 -12.28 10.83
N ASP A 125 -9.70 -11.51 10.93
CA ASP A 125 -9.65 -10.08 11.23
C ASP A 125 -9.31 -9.20 10.02
N THR A 126 -9.14 -9.79 8.83
CA THR A 126 -8.85 -9.10 7.56
C THR A 126 -9.82 -7.96 7.26
N THR A 127 -11.11 -8.20 7.53
CA THR A 127 -12.25 -7.28 7.34
C THR A 127 -12.71 -6.63 8.65
N LYS A 128 -11.86 -6.63 9.69
CA LYS A 128 -12.21 -6.11 11.02
C LYS A 128 -11.26 -5.06 11.51
N ILE A 129 -9.96 -5.30 11.35
CA ILE A 129 -8.96 -4.32 11.76
C ILE A 129 -8.87 -3.27 10.66
N GLN A 130 -8.94 -2.01 11.08
CA GLN A 130 -8.81 -0.86 10.20
C GLN A 130 -7.56 -0.05 10.54
N GLY A 131 -6.96 0.52 9.51
CA GLY A 131 -5.82 1.43 9.61
C GLY A 131 -5.96 2.59 8.62
N CYS A 132 -5.02 3.52 8.69
CA CYS A 132 -5.03 4.70 7.85
C CYS A 132 -4.09 4.56 6.66
N ASP A 133 -4.66 4.68 5.46
CA ASP A 133 -3.92 4.90 4.22
C ASP A 133 -3.67 6.41 4.08
N CYS A 134 -2.44 6.86 4.33
CA CYS A 134 -2.13 8.28 4.42
C CYS A 134 -2.00 8.96 3.06
N ASP A 135 -2.48 10.20 2.98
CA ASP A 135 -2.28 11.06 1.82
C ASP A 135 -0.79 11.37 1.61
N ALA A 136 -0.44 11.71 0.36
CA ALA A 136 0.93 12.06 -0.01
C ALA A 136 1.50 13.18 0.89
N GLY A 137 2.67 12.92 1.48
CA GLY A 137 3.33 13.84 2.40
C GLY A 137 2.92 13.70 3.86
N PHE A 138 2.00 12.80 4.20
CA PHE A 138 1.64 12.44 5.57
C PHE A 138 2.04 11.00 5.89
N THR A 139 2.22 10.72 7.18
CA THR A 139 2.69 9.44 7.70
C THR A 139 2.29 9.28 9.17
N GLY A 140 2.60 8.13 9.74
CA GLY A 140 2.20 7.75 11.10
C GLY A 140 0.92 6.93 11.13
N LEU A 141 0.54 6.49 12.32
CA LEU A 141 -0.60 5.58 12.52
C LEU A 141 -1.95 6.23 12.19
N ASP A 142 -2.06 7.53 12.43
CA ASP A 142 -3.25 8.36 12.26
C ASP A 142 -3.03 9.45 11.19
N CYS A 143 -1.97 9.36 10.39
CA CYS A 143 -1.60 10.34 9.37
C CYS A 143 -1.42 11.78 9.88
N ALA A 144 -1.19 11.99 11.19
CA ALA A 144 -0.99 13.32 11.74
C ALA A 144 0.41 13.90 11.44
N SER A 145 1.40 13.06 11.16
CA SER A 145 2.78 13.48 10.97
C SER A 145 3.10 13.75 9.51
N ARG A 146 3.88 14.80 9.22
CA ARG A 146 4.42 15.04 7.89
C ARG A 146 5.61 14.14 7.60
N LEU A 147 5.71 13.70 6.34
CA LEU A 147 6.85 12.95 5.85
C LEU A 147 8.04 13.90 5.70
N CYS A 148 9.13 13.59 6.39
CA CYS A 148 10.38 14.31 6.21
C CYS A 148 11.14 13.80 4.98
N PRO A 149 11.95 14.68 4.36
CA PRO A 149 12.90 14.31 3.33
C PRO A 149 13.73 13.10 3.76
N ILE A 150 13.82 12.14 2.86
CA ILE A 150 14.74 11.02 2.97
C ILE A 150 15.94 11.28 2.07
N GLY A 151 17.10 10.83 2.49
CA GLY A 151 18.32 11.01 1.74
C GLY A 151 19.40 10.07 2.21
N ASP A 152 20.50 10.09 1.47
CA ASP A 152 21.71 9.33 1.78
C ASP A 152 22.49 10.00 2.88
N ASP A 153 23.02 9.20 3.79
CA ASP A 153 23.89 9.64 4.86
C ASP A 153 25.29 9.95 4.28
N PRO A 154 25.75 11.21 4.35
CA PRO A 154 27.05 11.60 3.78
C PRO A 154 28.26 10.92 4.44
N MET A 155 28.08 10.25 5.59
CA MET A 155 29.13 9.44 6.21
C MET A 155 28.95 7.95 5.95
N THR A 156 27.96 7.53 5.16
CA THR A 156 27.86 6.14 4.71
C THR A 156 29.03 5.89 3.78
N VAL A 157 30.12 5.42 4.38
CA VAL A 157 31.29 4.91 3.68
C VAL A 157 30.90 3.52 3.18
N ALA A 158 30.19 3.45 2.05
CA ALA A 158 30.18 2.19 1.34
C ALA A 158 31.63 1.91 0.91
N PRO A 159 32.12 0.66 0.99
CA PRO A 159 33.47 0.29 0.54
C PRO A 159 33.82 0.67 -0.92
N SER A 160 32.88 1.22 -1.70
CA SER A 160 33.01 1.41 -3.14
C SER A 160 32.13 2.56 -3.69
N LEU A 161 32.07 3.71 -3.02
CA LEU A 161 31.49 4.92 -3.63
C LEU A 161 32.39 5.51 -4.74
N ASN A 162 33.64 5.05 -4.87
CA ASN A 162 34.43 5.29 -6.08
C ASN A 162 33.88 4.45 -7.24
N GLY A 163 33.20 5.10 -8.18
CA GLY A 163 32.94 4.53 -9.50
C GLY A 163 31.80 3.53 -9.57
N GLN A 164 30.57 3.94 -9.20
CA GLN A 164 29.36 3.18 -9.55
C GLN A 164 29.37 2.90 -11.05
N ARG A 165 29.42 1.61 -11.39
CA ARG A 165 29.49 1.14 -12.78
C ARG A 165 28.09 0.76 -13.23
N TRP A 166 27.68 1.37 -14.32
CA TRP A 166 26.44 1.08 -15.01
C TRP A 166 26.75 0.38 -16.32
N THR A 167 26.03 -0.70 -16.58
CA THR A 167 26.17 -1.48 -17.80
C THR A 167 24.84 -1.45 -18.54
N VAL A 168 24.86 -0.99 -19.79
CA VAL A 168 23.71 -0.99 -20.72
C VAL A 168 24.01 -2.01 -21.81
N SER A 169 23.38 -3.17 -21.71
CA SER A 169 23.56 -4.29 -22.65
C SER A 169 22.39 -4.33 -23.61
N VAL A 170 22.65 -4.26 -24.92
CA VAL A 170 21.65 -4.41 -25.99
C VAL A 170 21.94 -5.72 -26.73
N ASP A 171 21.07 -6.71 -26.58
CA ASP A 171 21.21 -8.01 -27.24
C ASP A 171 20.84 -7.91 -28.74
N PHE A 172 21.57 -8.58 -29.63
CA PHE A 172 21.19 -8.79 -31.02
C PHE A 172 20.68 -10.22 -31.18
N HIS A 173 19.39 -10.42 -30.89
CA HIS A 173 18.79 -11.74 -31.02
C HIS A 173 19.00 -12.31 -32.43
N ALA A 174 19.44 -13.56 -32.50
CA ALA A 174 19.79 -14.28 -33.73
C ALA A 174 20.92 -13.67 -34.59
N GLY A 175 21.79 -12.82 -34.02
CA GLY A 175 23.02 -12.38 -34.69
C GLY A 175 22.85 -11.32 -35.77
N PHE A 176 21.66 -10.68 -35.85
CA PHE A 176 21.41 -9.62 -36.82
C PHE A 176 21.70 -8.25 -36.20
N PRO A 177 22.68 -7.47 -36.71
CA PRO A 177 22.90 -6.10 -36.26
C PRO A 177 21.70 -5.26 -36.67
N THR A 178 20.85 -4.91 -35.70
CA THR A 178 19.76 -3.97 -35.94
C THR A 178 20.28 -2.55 -35.79
N THR A 179 20.09 -1.72 -36.84
CA THR A 179 20.15 -0.27 -36.64
C THR A 179 18.96 0.08 -35.76
N ALA A 180 19.20 0.41 -34.49
CA ALA A 180 18.15 0.80 -33.57
C ALA A 180 18.56 2.00 -32.71
N GLU A 181 17.54 2.75 -32.31
CA GLU A 181 17.66 3.80 -31.33
C GLU A 181 17.05 3.34 -30.01
N ILE A 182 17.72 3.66 -28.90
CA ILE A 182 17.18 3.48 -27.56
C ILE A 182 17.07 4.82 -26.84
N HIS A 183 16.18 4.89 -25.85
CA HIS A 183 16.20 5.94 -24.85
C HIS A 183 16.38 5.32 -23.47
N LEU A 184 17.09 6.03 -22.61
CA LEU A 184 17.24 5.69 -21.21
C LEU A 184 16.45 6.69 -20.37
N ASP A 185 15.63 6.17 -19.47
CA ASP A 185 15.07 6.95 -18.37
C ASP A 185 16.06 6.92 -17.21
N ILE A 186 16.46 8.09 -16.75
CA ILE A 186 17.37 8.29 -15.63
C ILE A 186 16.56 8.93 -14.50
N GLY A 187 16.45 8.22 -13.39
CA GLY A 187 15.83 8.74 -12.17
C GLY A 187 16.85 9.50 -11.34
N ASN A 188 16.52 10.75 -10.99
CA ASN A 188 17.30 11.55 -10.06
C ASN A 188 16.84 11.26 -8.63
N LEU A 189 17.72 10.72 -7.78
CA LEU A 189 17.40 10.45 -6.38
C LEU A 189 17.26 11.74 -5.56
N GLU A 190 17.85 12.86 -6.00
CA GLU A 190 17.84 14.12 -5.25
C GLU A 190 16.45 14.77 -5.19
N ASP A 191 15.73 14.75 -6.31
CA ASP A 191 14.41 15.38 -6.44
C ASP A 191 13.29 14.41 -6.83
N GLY A 192 13.62 13.14 -7.06
CA GLY A 192 12.68 12.10 -7.50
C GLY A 192 12.22 12.25 -8.96
N SER A 193 12.78 13.20 -9.71
CA SER A 193 12.42 13.41 -11.10
C SER A 193 12.97 12.30 -12.00
N THR A 194 12.33 12.10 -13.15
CA THR A 194 12.82 11.19 -14.18
C THR A 194 13.05 11.98 -15.45
N VAL A 195 14.25 11.87 -16.02
CA VAL A 195 14.64 12.52 -17.26
C VAL A 195 14.94 11.44 -18.30
N SER A 196 14.43 11.61 -19.51
CA SER A 196 14.73 10.72 -20.63
C SER A 196 15.86 11.29 -21.47
N THR A 197 16.77 10.43 -21.92
CA THR A 197 17.84 10.82 -22.86
C THR A 197 17.29 11.18 -24.23
N ARG A 198 18.14 11.81 -25.05
CA ARG A 198 17.99 11.84 -26.51
C ARG A 198 18.10 10.41 -27.09
N PRO A 199 17.66 10.15 -28.34
CA PRO A 199 17.84 8.85 -28.96
C PRO A 199 19.33 8.48 -29.05
N ILE A 200 19.67 7.29 -28.56
CA ILE A 200 21.02 6.72 -28.60
C ILE A 200 21.08 5.72 -29.75
N ASN A 201 21.93 5.99 -30.73
CA ASN A 201 22.18 5.08 -31.86
C ASN A 201 23.19 4.00 -31.47
N ILE A 202 22.77 2.73 -31.49
CA ILE A 202 23.57 1.64 -30.90
C ILE A 202 24.77 1.18 -31.76
N LEU A 203 24.85 1.56 -33.04
CA LEU A 203 25.91 1.13 -33.98
C LEU A 203 27.09 2.10 -34.12
N ALA A 204 27.11 3.20 -33.37
CA ALA A 204 28.25 4.10 -33.39
C ALA A 204 29.40 3.47 -32.60
N ASN A 205 30.40 2.86 -33.26
CA ASN A 205 31.59 2.25 -32.65
C ASN A 205 32.48 3.31 -31.93
N SER A 206 31.92 3.97 -30.95
CA SER A 206 32.43 5.13 -30.25
C SER A 206 31.58 5.36 -29.01
N THR A 207 32.25 5.56 -27.88
CA THR A 207 31.59 5.94 -26.63
C THR A 207 31.21 7.42 -26.58
N ALA A 208 31.84 8.29 -27.38
CA ALA A 208 31.66 9.74 -27.26
C ALA A 208 30.20 10.22 -27.49
N PRO A 209 29.45 9.73 -28.50
CA PRO A 209 28.04 10.08 -28.66
C PRO A 209 27.17 9.57 -27.50
N PHE A 210 27.51 8.42 -26.95
CA PHE A 210 26.81 7.81 -25.80
C PHE A 210 27.03 8.65 -24.53
N GLU A 211 28.28 8.96 -24.20
CA GLU A 211 28.63 9.82 -23.06
C GLU A 211 27.95 11.18 -23.16
N GLN A 212 28.01 11.83 -24.32
CA GLN A 212 27.39 13.14 -24.51
C GLN A 212 25.88 13.07 -24.27
N THR A 213 25.21 12.02 -24.77
CA THR A 213 23.77 11.84 -24.60
C THR A 213 23.36 11.66 -23.13
N LEU A 214 24.22 11.02 -22.33
CA LEU A 214 24.02 10.90 -20.88
C LEU A 214 24.20 12.25 -20.17
N LEU A 215 25.28 12.98 -20.48
CA LEU A 215 25.59 14.29 -19.89
C LEU A 215 24.55 15.36 -20.25
N ASP A 216 23.97 15.28 -21.44
CA ASP A 216 22.93 16.18 -21.94
C ASP A 216 21.64 16.17 -21.09
N THR A 217 21.42 15.12 -20.28
CA THR A 217 20.28 15.07 -19.34
C THR A 217 20.42 16.05 -18.19
N GLY A 218 21.64 16.50 -17.88
CA GLY A 218 21.95 17.34 -16.73
C GLY A 218 21.86 16.61 -15.38
N VAL A 219 21.36 15.37 -15.34
CA VAL A 219 21.34 14.52 -14.13
C VAL A 219 22.73 13.93 -13.89
N ILE A 220 23.35 13.39 -14.94
CA ILE A 220 24.75 12.94 -14.92
C ILE A 220 25.66 14.14 -15.19
N LYS A 221 26.52 14.51 -14.22
CA LYS A 221 27.43 15.66 -14.34
C LYS A 221 28.79 15.28 -14.92
N SER A 222 29.27 14.08 -14.63
CA SER A 222 30.60 13.62 -15.04
C SER A 222 30.63 12.09 -15.17
N ILE A 223 31.40 11.63 -16.14
CA ILE A 223 31.68 10.22 -16.41
C ILE A 223 33.20 10.04 -16.25
N ALA A 224 33.63 9.17 -15.34
CA ALA A 224 35.04 8.87 -15.11
C ALA A 224 35.65 8.01 -16.23
N SER A 225 34.88 7.04 -16.72
CA SER A 225 35.28 6.21 -17.86
C SER A 225 34.07 5.62 -18.55
N SER A 226 34.19 5.37 -19.85
CA SER A 226 33.25 4.53 -20.58
C SER A 226 33.97 3.59 -21.54
N THR A 227 33.37 2.43 -21.79
CA THR A 227 33.79 1.45 -22.80
C THR A 227 32.57 0.99 -23.57
N VAL A 228 32.81 0.53 -24.80
CA VAL A 228 31.79 -0.11 -25.63
C VAL A 228 32.36 -1.38 -26.22
N ASP A 229 31.67 -2.49 -26.02
CA ASP A 229 32.03 -3.79 -26.55
C ASP A 229 31.00 -4.22 -27.60
N TYR A 230 31.46 -4.44 -28.83
CA TYR A 230 30.65 -4.90 -29.95
C TYR A 230 30.87 -6.38 -30.21
N SER A 231 29.78 -7.14 -30.33
CA SER A 231 29.81 -8.53 -30.76
C SER A 231 28.70 -8.83 -31.75
N GLU A 232 28.73 -10.02 -32.35
CA GLU A 232 27.62 -10.54 -33.14
C GLU A 232 26.34 -10.69 -32.30
N SER A 233 26.48 -10.84 -30.98
CA SER A 233 25.38 -11.03 -30.04
C SER A 233 24.85 -9.73 -29.44
N GLY A 234 25.42 -8.56 -29.73
CA GLY A 234 24.96 -7.31 -29.13
C GLY A 234 25.99 -6.20 -29.01
N VAL A 235 25.59 -5.15 -28.27
CA VAL A 235 26.45 -4.03 -27.87
C VAL A 235 26.33 -3.84 -26.38
N VAL A 236 27.46 -3.73 -25.69
CA VAL A 236 27.51 -3.46 -24.25
C VAL A 236 28.22 -2.14 -24.01
N TYR A 237 27.47 -1.13 -23.56
CA TYR A 237 28.05 0.11 -23.05
C TYR A 237 28.28 -0.03 -21.56
N THR A 238 29.51 0.19 -21.11
CA THR A 238 29.84 0.25 -19.68
C THR A 238 30.32 1.65 -19.37
N PHE A 239 29.76 2.30 -18.36
CA PHE A 239 30.25 3.60 -17.91
C PHE A 239 30.34 3.66 -16.39
N THR A 240 31.27 4.46 -15.92
CA THR A 240 31.57 4.65 -14.51
C THR A 240 31.46 6.14 -14.21
N LEU A 241 30.68 6.48 -13.19
CA LEU A 241 30.51 7.87 -12.77
C LEU A 241 31.74 8.32 -11.96
N GLN A 242 32.15 9.58 -12.12
CA GLN A 242 33.35 10.10 -11.43
C GLN A 242 33.13 10.29 -9.93
N ASP A 243 31.92 10.69 -9.56
CA ASP A 243 31.38 10.65 -8.20
C ASP A 243 30.05 9.88 -8.28
N PRO A 244 29.62 9.15 -7.24
CA PRO A 244 28.35 8.45 -7.25
C PRO A 244 27.23 9.49 -7.17
N LEU A 245 26.89 10.04 -8.33
CA LEU A 245 25.66 10.79 -8.50
C LEU A 245 24.53 9.83 -8.23
N ARG A 246 23.66 10.29 -7.34
CA ARG A 246 22.58 9.55 -6.73
C ARG A 246 21.51 9.30 -7.79
N LEU A 247 21.76 8.39 -8.72
CA LEU A 247 20.76 7.91 -9.66
C LEU A 247 19.89 6.89 -8.92
N SER A 248 18.57 7.08 -8.93
CA SER A 248 17.65 6.10 -8.35
C SER A 248 17.50 4.87 -9.23
N PHE A 249 17.61 5.06 -10.55
CA PHE A 249 17.66 4.02 -11.56
C PHE A 249 18.17 4.60 -12.88
N VAL A 250 18.72 3.71 -13.72
CA VAL A 250 18.79 3.90 -15.17
C VAL A 250 18.04 2.74 -15.77
N ARG A 251 17.06 3.00 -16.65
CA ARG A 251 16.26 1.94 -17.27
C ARG A 251 16.00 2.23 -18.74
N ASN A 252 15.90 1.17 -19.53
CA ASN A 252 15.34 1.26 -20.86
C ASN A 252 13.81 1.18 -20.76
N ARG A 253 13.09 2.01 -21.54
CA ARG A 253 11.65 1.84 -21.73
C ARG A 253 11.42 0.78 -22.80
N TRP A 254 11.24 -0.47 -22.39
CA TRP A 254 11.09 -1.59 -23.33
C TRP A 254 9.66 -1.80 -23.80
N GLU A 255 9.46 -1.86 -25.12
CA GLU A 255 8.21 -2.33 -25.74
C GLU A 255 8.53 -3.32 -26.87
N SER A 256 7.89 -4.50 -26.84
CA SER A 256 8.30 -5.69 -27.61
C SER A 256 8.21 -5.53 -29.13
N ASP A 257 7.34 -4.64 -29.63
CA ASP A 257 7.13 -4.40 -31.06
C ASP A 257 6.93 -2.91 -31.36
N CYS A 258 8.03 -2.14 -31.43
CA CYS A 258 7.97 -0.73 -31.81
C CYS A 258 8.62 -0.43 -33.17
N THR A 259 7.81 0.05 -34.12
CA THR A 259 8.24 0.55 -35.45
C THR A 259 7.85 2.01 -35.71
N VAL A 260 7.20 2.68 -34.75
CA VAL A 260 6.77 4.08 -34.85
C VAL A 260 7.64 5.01 -34.01
N ALA A 261 7.63 6.31 -34.29
CA ALA A 261 8.35 7.29 -33.49
C ALA A 261 7.75 7.38 -32.07
N GLY A 262 8.59 7.24 -31.03
CA GLY A 262 8.21 7.47 -29.64
C GLY A 262 8.17 6.23 -28.74
N CYS A 263 8.13 5.02 -29.29
CA CYS A 263 8.35 3.79 -28.52
C CYS A 263 9.77 3.23 -28.75
N GLN A 264 10.24 2.40 -27.83
CA GLN A 264 11.65 2.09 -27.66
C GLN A 264 11.84 0.60 -27.37
N PRO A 265 12.87 -0.06 -27.94
CA PRO A 265 13.82 0.45 -28.93
C PRO A 265 13.15 0.67 -30.31
N ARG A 266 13.46 1.78 -30.99
CA ARG A 266 12.96 2.05 -32.35
C ARG A 266 13.86 1.41 -33.39
N LYS A 267 13.33 0.47 -34.16
CA LYS A 267 14.03 -0.15 -35.30
C LYS A 267 14.15 0.85 -36.46
N LEU A 268 15.36 1.12 -36.94
CA LEU A 268 15.63 1.99 -38.10
C LEU A 268 15.68 1.21 -39.42
N ALA A 269 15.70 -0.13 -39.36
CA ALA A 269 15.61 -1.01 -40.52
C ALA A 269 14.60 -2.16 -40.31
N PRO A 270 14.00 -2.70 -41.38
CA PRO A 270 13.09 -3.84 -41.29
C PRO A 270 13.83 -5.09 -40.81
N VAL A 271 13.30 -5.74 -39.77
CA VAL A 271 13.79 -7.04 -39.28
C VAL A 271 12.87 -8.13 -39.84
N PRO A 272 13.41 -9.23 -40.43
CA PRO A 272 12.60 -10.35 -40.90
C PRO A 272 11.69 -10.89 -39.79
N LYS A 273 10.46 -11.28 -40.13
CA LYS A 273 9.46 -11.82 -39.19
C LYS A 273 9.94 -13.11 -38.49
N ASP A 274 10.94 -13.76 -39.06
CA ASP A 274 11.51 -15.02 -38.57
C ASP A 274 12.63 -14.77 -37.54
N ALA A 275 13.10 -13.52 -37.43
CA ALA A 275 13.98 -13.02 -36.36
C ALA A 275 13.14 -12.41 -35.23
N LEU A 276 12.03 -13.08 -34.87
CA LEU A 276 11.13 -12.70 -33.81
C LEU A 276 11.77 -13.02 -32.45
N GLU A 277 12.51 -12.05 -31.91
CA GLU A 277 12.32 -11.51 -30.56
C GLU A 277 13.40 -10.45 -30.30
N ALA A 278 12.94 -9.22 -30.37
CA ALA A 278 13.46 -8.01 -29.76
C ALA A 278 14.79 -8.12 -28.98
N GLY A 279 15.81 -7.42 -29.47
CA GLY A 279 17.08 -7.25 -28.81
C GLY A 279 16.98 -6.51 -27.48
N ALA A 280 16.99 -7.23 -26.36
CA ALA A 280 16.69 -6.69 -25.05
C ALA A 280 17.79 -5.74 -24.56
N ALA A 281 17.39 -4.52 -24.15
CA ALA A 281 18.25 -3.53 -23.54
C ALA A 281 18.17 -3.65 -22.01
N PHE A 282 19.14 -4.31 -21.41
CA PHE A 282 19.25 -4.49 -19.96
C PHE A 282 20.14 -3.42 -19.36
N VAL A 283 19.75 -2.92 -18.19
CA VAL A 283 20.61 -2.05 -17.39
C VAL A 283 20.91 -2.75 -16.07
N SER A 284 22.19 -2.93 -15.78
CA SER A 284 22.68 -3.45 -14.50
C SER A 284 23.65 -2.47 -13.83
N GLU A 285 23.74 -2.57 -12.50
CA GLU A 285 24.53 -1.69 -11.65
C GLU A 285 25.46 -2.55 -10.79
N GLU A 286 26.76 -2.24 -10.79
CA GLU A 286 27.73 -2.90 -9.91
C GLU A 286 28.75 -1.90 -9.33
N PRO A 287 29.11 -2.03 -8.04
CA PRO A 287 28.37 -2.77 -7.01
C PRO A 287 26.99 -2.13 -6.77
N HIS A 288 26.02 -2.93 -6.31
CA HIS A 288 24.69 -2.45 -5.89
C HIS A 288 24.79 -1.59 -4.62
N VAL A 289 25.41 -0.42 -4.74
CA VAL A 289 25.50 0.55 -3.65
C VAL A 289 24.35 1.49 -3.84
N LYS A 290 23.18 1.06 -3.38
CA LYS A 290 22.07 1.98 -3.20
C LYS A 290 22.50 2.97 -2.13
N ALA A 291 22.55 4.24 -2.51
CA ALA A 291 22.57 5.34 -1.57
C ALA A 291 21.51 5.10 -0.50
N GLU A 292 21.86 5.32 0.76
CA GLU A 292 20.93 5.13 1.87
C GLU A 292 19.68 5.99 1.64
N SER A 293 18.53 5.49 2.07
CA SER A 293 17.28 6.23 2.02
C SER A 293 16.76 6.38 3.45
N ALA A 294 17.43 7.24 4.21
CA ALA A 294 17.15 7.47 5.61
C ALA A 294 16.45 8.81 5.81
N ARG A 295 15.51 8.85 6.77
CA ARG A 295 14.87 10.09 7.20
C ARG A 295 15.95 11.08 7.67
N CYS A 296 15.98 12.25 7.04
CA CYS A 296 16.99 13.27 7.28
C CYS A 296 18.44 12.74 7.18
N SER A 297 18.70 11.78 6.29
CA SER A 297 20.04 11.22 6.02
C SER A 297 20.77 10.72 7.28
N ASN A 298 20.03 10.34 8.34
CA ASN A 298 20.57 10.08 9.69
C ASN A 298 21.42 11.23 10.28
N ARG A 299 21.36 12.43 9.69
CA ARG A 299 22.16 13.62 10.05
C ARG A 299 21.29 14.82 10.41
N GLY A 300 20.04 14.55 10.74
CA GLY A 300 19.14 15.56 11.30
C GLY A 300 17.98 14.94 12.04
N THR A 301 17.25 15.80 12.73
CA THR A 301 16.00 15.45 13.40
C THR A 301 14.83 15.91 12.54
N CYS A 302 13.86 15.03 12.34
CA CYS A 302 12.63 15.35 11.61
C CYS A 302 11.62 16.02 12.53
N ASP A 303 11.15 17.20 12.16
CA ASP A 303 9.98 17.82 12.80
C ASP A 303 8.69 17.27 12.15
N PRO A 304 7.86 16.49 12.88
CA PRO A 304 6.65 15.89 12.33
C PRO A 304 5.56 16.91 12.00
N ALA A 305 5.61 18.15 12.52
CA ALA A 305 4.60 19.16 12.21
C ALA A 305 4.88 19.86 10.87
N SER A 306 6.14 20.18 10.59
CA SER A 306 6.55 20.86 9.35
C SER A 306 7.00 19.91 8.24
N GLY A 307 7.43 18.68 8.58
CA GLY A 307 8.05 17.77 7.62
C GLY A 307 9.44 18.24 7.18
N THR A 308 10.10 19.08 7.98
CA THR A 308 11.45 19.58 7.69
C THR A 308 12.49 18.90 8.56
N CYS A 309 13.71 18.79 8.04
CA CYS A 309 14.85 18.25 8.76
C CYS A 309 15.65 19.39 9.40
N GLY A 310 15.85 19.33 10.72
CA GLY A 310 16.85 20.13 11.43
C GLY A 310 18.19 19.41 11.43
N CYS A 311 19.14 19.87 10.62
CA CYS A 311 20.43 19.20 10.44
C CYS A 311 21.37 19.40 11.64
N TYR A 312 22.13 18.35 11.95
CA TYR A 312 23.21 18.42 12.93
C TYR A 312 24.35 19.30 12.41
N GLU A 313 25.19 19.78 13.33
CA GLU A 313 26.33 20.64 13.00
C GLU A 313 27.24 19.98 11.96
N GLY A 314 27.65 20.76 10.96
CA GLY A 314 28.45 20.26 9.85
C GLY A 314 27.64 19.62 8.71
N PHE A 315 26.31 19.45 8.85
CA PHE A 315 25.44 18.89 7.82
C PHE A 315 24.41 19.89 7.30
N TYR A 316 24.10 19.82 6.02
CA TYR A 316 23.16 20.74 5.38
C TYR A 316 22.42 20.09 4.20
N GLY A 317 21.47 20.83 3.63
CA GLY A 317 20.55 20.35 2.60
C GLY A 317 19.17 20.02 3.16
N ARG A 318 18.20 19.77 2.27
CA ARG A 318 16.80 19.54 2.65
C ARG A 318 16.63 18.27 3.51
N ALA A 319 17.47 17.26 3.29
CA ALA A 319 17.49 16.02 4.04
C ALA A 319 18.78 15.88 4.89
N CYS A 320 19.57 16.93 5.09
CA CYS A 320 20.87 16.85 5.78
C CYS A 320 21.89 15.94 5.09
N GLN A 321 21.80 15.89 3.77
CA GLN A 321 22.52 14.94 2.95
C GLN A 321 23.92 15.39 2.52
N TYR A 322 24.31 16.62 2.82
CA TYR A 322 25.62 17.18 2.52
C TYR A 322 26.39 17.47 3.79
N GLN A 323 27.72 17.39 3.73
CA GLN A 323 28.63 17.70 4.82
C GLN A 323 29.53 18.87 4.41
N THR A 324 29.74 19.84 5.30
CA THR A 324 30.76 20.88 5.12
C THR A 324 32.11 20.39 5.63
N VAL A 325 33.18 20.80 4.94
CA VAL A 325 34.58 20.50 5.31
C VAL A 325 35.05 21.37 6.47
N LEU A 326 34.33 22.44 6.78
CA LEU A 326 34.65 23.38 7.85
C LEU A 326 33.73 23.14 9.04
N ILE A 327 34.30 22.58 10.11
CA ILE A 327 33.77 22.61 11.48
C ILE A 327 34.65 23.59 12.25
#